data_AF-A0A3N5PL43-F1
#
_entry.id   AF-A0A3N5PL43-F1
#
_cell.length_a   1.000
_cell.length_b   1.000
_cell.length_c   1.000
_cell.angle_alpha   90.00
_cell.angle_beta   90.00
_cell.angle_gamma   90.00
#
_symmetry.space_group_name_H-M   'P 1'
#
loop_
_entity.id
_entity.type
_entity.pdbx_description
1 polymer ?
#
loop_
_entity_poly.entity_id
_entity_poly.type
_entity_poly.pdbx_seq_one_letter_code
_entity_poly.pdbx_strand_id
1 'polypeptide(L)'
;MAPARLKAIRGVLDATPAIGAELLLSLRWAADYYHHPVGAVLSHALPGLLREGRAIDEPPEPAWQLTALGRAQDLEQLARTARQRARALAALRERTSTTSELKAHDVAGGTLERLAAKGWIEPAQPPDRTPADTKRGPAAREPELTGDQRAVLATIAAEQAAHP
;
A
#
# COMPACT_ATOMS: atom_id res chain seq x y z
N MET A 1 -31.21 -27.80 19.09
CA MET A 1 -31.01 -26.73 20.10
C MET A 1 -32.24 -25.83 20.10
N ALA A 2 -32.82 -25.50 21.25
CA ALA A 2 -33.95 -24.57 21.30
C ALA A 2 -33.50 -23.15 20.91
N PRO A 3 -34.22 -22.44 20.02
CA PRO A 3 -33.81 -21.15 19.46
C PRO A 3 -33.60 -20.05 20.51
N ALA A 4 -34.22 -20.17 21.69
CA ALA A 4 -34.11 -19.20 22.79
C ALA A 4 -32.73 -19.13 23.48
N ARG A 5 -31.77 -20.01 23.15
CA ARG A 5 -30.42 -20.05 23.78
C ARG A 5 -29.32 -19.37 22.97
N LEU A 6 -29.62 -18.89 21.76
CA LEU A 6 -28.62 -18.26 20.89
C LEU A 6 -28.71 -16.74 21.01
N LYS A 7 -27.55 -16.08 21.08
CA LYS A 7 -27.44 -14.62 21.02
C LYS A 7 -27.49 -14.16 19.56
N ALA A 8 -28.12 -13.02 19.31
CA ALA A 8 -28.11 -12.39 17.99
C ALA A 8 -26.72 -11.83 17.66
N ILE A 9 -26.36 -11.83 16.37
CA ILE A 9 -25.18 -11.13 15.87
C ILE A 9 -25.38 -9.62 16.00
N ARG A 10 -24.30 -8.87 16.30
CA ARG A 10 -24.37 -7.41 16.51
C ARG A 10 -24.40 -6.62 15.21
N GLY A 11 -23.85 -7.19 14.15
CA GLY A 11 -23.72 -6.57 12.83
C GLY A 11 -22.85 -7.41 11.91
N VAL A 12 -22.88 -7.09 10.62
CA VAL A 12 -22.02 -7.67 9.58
C VAL A 12 -21.00 -6.59 9.20
N LEU A 13 -19.71 -6.91 9.29
CA LEU A 13 -18.63 -5.95 9.04
C LEU A 13 -18.31 -5.81 7.55
N ASP A 14 -18.31 -6.93 6.83
CA ASP A 14 -17.93 -6.98 5.42
C ASP A 14 -19.11 -7.44 4.55
N ALA A 15 -19.42 -6.69 3.48
CA ALA A 15 -20.42 -7.09 2.50
C ALA A 15 -19.90 -8.21 1.57
N THR A 16 -18.60 -8.26 1.37
CA THR A 16 -17.89 -9.29 0.60
C THR A 16 -16.87 -9.99 1.50
N PRO A 17 -16.67 -11.31 1.38
CA PRO A 17 -15.71 -12.02 2.21
C PRO A 17 -14.29 -11.46 2.07
N ALA A 18 -13.65 -11.11 3.20
CA ALA A 18 -12.25 -10.67 3.22
C ALA A 18 -11.27 -11.79 2.82
N ILE A 19 -11.69 -13.06 2.95
CA ILE A 19 -10.92 -14.25 2.57
C ILE A 19 -11.59 -14.89 1.35
N GLY A 20 -10.85 -15.01 0.25
CA GLY A 20 -11.33 -15.69 -0.96
C GLY A 20 -11.59 -17.18 -0.73
N ALA A 21 -12.47 -17.78 -1.54
CA ALA A 21 -12.95 -19.15 -1.36
C ALA A 21 -11.83 -20.20 -1.32
N GLU A 22 -10.89 -20.15 -2.27
CA GLU A 22 -9.75 -21.08 -2.35
C GLU A 22 -8.85 -21.03 -1.11
N LEU A 23 -8.57 -19.82 -0.62
CA LEU A 23 -7.78 -19.62 0.58
C LEU A 23 -8.54 -20.11 1.81
N LEU A 24 -9.85 -19.86 1.90
CA LEU A 24 -10.69 -20.33 3.00
C LEU A 24 -10.69 -21.87 3.08
N LEU A 25 -10.78 -22.55 1.94
CA LEU A 25 -10.67 -24.02 1.84
C LEU A 25 -9.30 -24.50 2.34
N SER A 26 -8.22 -23.87 1.87
CA SER A 26 -6.85 -24.20 2.28
C SER A 26 -6.63 -24.01 3.79
N LEU A 27 -7.16 -22.91 4.35
CA LEU A 27 -7.06 -22.62 5.78
C LEU A 27 -7.90 -23.57 6.63
N ARG A 28 -9.08 -23.98 6.14
CA ARG A 28 -9.90 -25.00 6.80
C ARG A 28 -9.15 -26.33 6.86
N TRP A 29 -8.62 -26.76 5.71
CA TRP A 29 -7.81 -27.98 5.64
C TRP A 29 -6.62 -27.92 6.59
N ALA A 30 -5.89 -26.79 6.63
CA ALA A 30 -4.76 -26.62 7.54
C ALA A 30 -5.19 -26.67 9.01
N ALA A 31 -6.33 -26.05 9.37
CA ALA A 31 -6.85 -26.10 10.74
C ALA A 31 -7.18 -27.54 11.16
N ASP A 32 -7.82 -28.30 10.27
CA ASP A 32 -8.18 -29.70 10.51
C ASP A 32 -6.93 -30.59 10.58
N TYR A 33 -5.98 -30.41 9.66
CA TYR A 33 -4.75 -31.22 9.60
C TYR A 33 -3.80 -30.96 10.77
N TYR A 34 -3.56 -29.69 11.11
CA TYR A 34 -2.68 -29.33 12.22
C TYR A 34 -3.40 -29.29 13.57
N HIS A 35 -4.67 -29.73 13.63
CA HIS A 35 -5.50 -29.74 14.83
C HIS A 35 -5.53 -28.39 15.58
N HIS A 36 -5.58 -27.29 14.83
CA HIS A 36 -5.66 -25.94 15.39
C HIS A 36 -7.09 -25.39 15.35
N PRO A 37 -7.51 -24.58 16.35
CA PRO A 37 -8.83 -23.96 16.32
C PRO A 37 -9.01 -23.09 15.08
N VAL A 38 -10.02 -23.39 14.26
CA VAL A 38 -10.23 -22.68 12.99
C VAL A 38 -10.37 -21.17 13.16
N GLY A 39 -11.01 -20.69 14.24
CA GLY A 39 -11.14 -19.27 14.51
C GLY A 39 -9.78 -18.57 14.68
N ALA A 40 -8.82 -19.26 15.30
CA ALA A 40 -7.44 -18.76 15.42
C ALA A 40 -6.74 -18.76 14.06
N VAL A 41 -6.84 -19.84 13.28
CA VAL A 41 -6.23 -19.94 11.94
C VAL A 41 -6.74 -18.82 11.02
N LEU A 42 -8.06 -18.62 10.95
CA LEU A 42 -8.66 -17.56 10.13
C LEU A 42 -8.25 -16.17 10.61
N SER A 43 -8.20 -15.94 11.93
CA SER A 43 -7.76 -14.64 12.47
C SER A 43 -6.29 -14.35 12.16
N HIS A 44 -5.42 -15.36 12.22
CA HIS A 44 -3.98 -15.21 11.92
C HIS A 44 -3.70 -15.03 10.43
N ALA A 45 -4.57 -15.55 9.56
CA ALA A 45 -4.46 -15.34 8.11
C ALA A 45 -4.75 -13.88 7.70
N LEU A 46 -5.48 -13.13 8.52
CA LEU A 46 -5.78 -11.73 8.26
C LEU A 46 -4.65 -10.79 8.75
N PRO A 47 -4.34 -9.71 8.00
CA PRO A 47 -3.54 -8.58 8.46
C PRO A 47 -4.07 -7.99 9.77
N GLY A 48 -3.17 -7.41 10.59
CA GLY A 48 -3.52 -6.90 11.92
C GLY A 48 -4.72 -5.94 11.94
N LEU A 49 -4.76 -4.97 11.01
CA LEU A 49 -5.85 -3.99 10.94
C LEU A 49 -7.21 -4.64 10.62
N LEU A 50 -7.24 -5.62 9.71
CA LEU A 50 -8.47 -6.35 9.38
C LEU A 50 -8.92 -7.25 10.53
N ARG A 51 -7.97 -7.82 11.30
CA ARG A 51 -8.27 -8.58 12.51
C ARG A 51 -8.92 -7.73 13.60
N GLU A 52 -8.61 -6.43 13.65
CA GLU A 52 -9.22 -5.46 14.55
C GLU A 52 -10.61 -4.98 14.09
N GLY A 53 -11.10 -5.44 12.93
CA GLY A 53 -12.37 -5.02 12.36
C GLY A 53 -12.35 -3.61 11.76
N ARG A 54 -11.15 -3.10 11.41
CA ARG A 54 -11.01 -1.84 10.68
C ARG A 54 -11.45 -2.04 9.24
N ALA A 55 -12.14 -1.04 8.69
CA ALA A 55 -12.57 -1.06 7.29
C ALA A 55 -11.36 -1.21 6.36
N ILE A 56 -11.55 -1.96 5.27
CA ILE A 56 -10.57 -2.13 4.19
C ILE A 56 -10.24 -0.75 3.55
N ASP A 57 -11.22 0.15 3.55
CA ASP A 57 -11.12 1.50 2.99
C ASP A 57 -10.59 2.48 4.04
N GLU A 58 -9.33 2.33 4.47
CA GLU A 58 -8.65 3.44 5.15
C GLU A 58 -8.43 4.55 4.10
N PRO A 59 -8.87 5.81 4.35
CA PRO A 59 -8.65 6.88 3.40
C PRO A 59 -7.16 6.96 3.07
N PRO A 60 -6.82 7.07 1.77
CA PRO A 60 -5.45 6.96 1.36
C PRO A 60 -4.65 8.11 1.98
N GLU A 61 -3.37 7.85 2.25
CA GLU A 61 -2.52 8.79 2.96
C GLU A 61 -2.54 10.18 2.27
N PRO A 62 -2.63 11.29 3.02
CA PRO A 62 -2.60 12.62 2.44
C PRO A 62 -1.34 12.83 1.59
N ALA A 63 -1.56 13.17 0.33
CA ALA A 63 -0.53 13.49 -0.64
C ALA A 63 -0.56 14.96 -1.04
N TRP A 64 0.59 15.45 -1.47
CA TRP A 64 0.81 16.85 -1.80
C TRP A 64 1.40 16.95 -3.21
N GLN A 65 1.04 18.01 -3.93
CA GLN A 65 1.65 18.40 -5.20
C GLN A 65 1.99 19.89 -5.21
N LEU A 66 2.90 20.29 -6.11
CA LEU A 66 3.22 21.71 -6.30
C LEU A 66 2.15 22.43 -7.08
N THR A 67 1.78 23.60 -6.58
CA THR A 67 1.04 24.61 -7.35
C THR A 67 1.96 25.34 -8.32
N ALA A 68 1.39 26.12 -9.24
CA ALA A 68 2.17 26.99 -10.12
C ALA A 68 3.07 27.98 -9.33
N LEU A 69 2.57 28.51 -8.21
CA LEU A 69 3.33 29.40 -7.32
C LEU A 69 4.50 28.69 -6.65
N GLY A 70 4.31 27.44 -6.23
CA GLY A 70 5.38 26.61 -5.68
C GLY A 70 6.44 26.27 -6.72
N ARG A 71 6.04 26.00 -7.97
CA ARG A 71 6.98 25.75 -9.08
C ARG A 71 7.82 26.97 -9.41
N ALA A 72 7.27 28.18 -9.28
CA ALA A 72 7.98 29.43 -9.54
C ALA A 72 9.02 29.82 -8.47
N GLN A 73 9.10 29.10 -7.35
CA GLN A 73 10.07 29.40 -6.30
C GLN A 73 11.51 29.02 -6.67
N ASP A 74 12.47 29.85 -6.27
CA ASP A 74 13.90 29.57 -6.40
C ASP A 74 14.36 28.61 -5.30
N LEU A 75 14.64 27.37 -5.68
CA LEU A 75 15.11 26.32 -4.77
C LEU A 75 16.49 26.64 -4.19
N GLU A 76 17.39 27.30 -4.91
CA GLU A 76 18.74 27.59 -4.45
C GLU A 76 18.71 28.65 -3.34
N GLN A 77 17.91 29.71 -3.54
CA GLN A 77 17.70 30.73 -2.52
C GLN A 77 17.01 30.16 -1.27
N LEU A 78 16.01 29.29 -1.47
CA LEU A 78 15.31 28.60 -0.38
C LEU A 78 16.22 27.59 0.35
N ALA A 79 17.14 26.93 -0.34
CA ALA A 79 18.05 25.97 0.30
C ALA A 79 18.98 26.64 1.32
N ARG A 80 19.34 27.91 1.08
CA ARG A 80 20.18 28.74 1.96
C ARG A 80 19.44 29.23 3.22
N THR A 81 18.14 29.48 3.12
CA THR A 81 17.35 30.12 4.20
C THR A 81 16.41 29.15 4.92
N ALA A 82 15.93 28.12 4.24
CA ALA A 82 14.96 27.16 4.75
C ALA A 82 15.11 25.80 4.05
N ARG A 83 16.20 25.08 4.38
CA ARG A 83 16.60 23.80 3.78
C ARG A 83 15.48 22.76 3.67
N GLN A 84 14.66 22.59 4.71
CA GLN A 84 13.54 21.65 4.68
C GLN A 84 12.44 22.05 3.67
N ARG A 85 12.19 23.37 3.47
CA ARG A 85 11.23 23.84 2.47
C ARG A 85 11.75 23.59 1.06
N ALA A 86 13.02 23.89 0.81
CA ALA A 86 13.66 23.60 -0.47
C ALA A 86 13.60 22.10 -0.80
N ARG A 87 13.88 21.25 0.20
CA ARG A 87 13.81 19.79 0.04
C ARG A 87 12.40 19.29 -0.26
N ALA A 88 11.39 19.82 0.44
CA ALA A 88 9.99 19.50 0.17
C ALA A 88 9.58 19.89 -1.25
N LEU A 89 9.89 21.13 -1.68
CA LEU A 89 9.57 21.59 -3.03
C LEU A 89 10.35 20.81 -4.10
N ALA A 90 11.61 20.45 -3.85
CA ALA A 90 12.40 19.63 -4.77
C ALA A 90 11.78 18.24 -4.96
N ALA A 91 11.42 17.55 -3.88
CA ALA A 91 10.75 16.26 -3.95
C ALA A 91 9.41 16.34 -4.71
N LEU A 92 8.63 17.41 -4.47
CA LEU A 92 7.35 17.64 -5.11
C LEU A 92 7.44 18.15 -6.57
N ARG A 93 8.63 18.55 -7.05
CA ARG A 93 8.88 18.84 -8.48
C ARG A 93 9.00 17.57 -9.30
N GLU A 94 9.54 16.51 -8.71
CA GLU A 94 9.71 15.23 -9.40
C GLU A 94 8.38 14.48 -9.49
N ARG A 95 7.63 14.43 -8.39
CA ARG A 95 6.34 13.74 -8.32
C ARG A 95 5.48 14.17 -7.15
N THR A 96 4.18 13.90 -7.25
CA THR A 96 3.27 13.89 -6.11
C THR A 96 3.78 12.91 -5.05
N SER A 97 3.87 13.36 -3.80
CA SER A 97 4.45 12.58 -2.70
C SER A 97 3.53 12.60 -1.48
N THR A 98 3.49 11.49 -0.74
CA THR A 98 2.71 11.39 0.49
C THR A 98 3.40 12.10 1.66
N THR A 99 2.65 12.37 2.72
CA THR A 99 3.19 12.98 3.94
C THR A 99 4.31 12.13 4.56
N SER A 100 4.20 10.81 4.56
CA SER A 100 5.22 9.88 5.07
C SER A 100 6.48 9.87 4.23
N GLU A 101 6.38 9.97 2.90
CA GLU A 101 7.55 10.08 2.03
C GLU A 101 8.33 11.37 2.30
N LEU A 102 7.63 12.49 2.42
CA LEU A 102 8.27 13.77 2.72
C LEU A 102 8.94 13.72 4.11
N LYS A 103 8.32 13.07 5.10
CA LYS A 103 8.95 12.81 6.41
C LYS A 103 10.19 11.93 6.30
N ALA A 104 10.16 10.88 5.48
CA ALA A 104 11.33 10.02 5.22
C ALA A 104 12.48 10.80 4.56
N HIS A 105 12.17 11.88 3.83
CA HIS A 105 13.13 12.85 3.31
C HIS A 105 13.44 14.00 4.29
N ASP A 106 13.21 13.84 5.59
CA ASP A 106 13.54 14.83 6.64
C ASP A 106 12.77 16.17 6.47
N VAL A 107 11.53 16.10 5.98
CA VAL A 107 10.59 17.24 5.95
C VAL A 107 9.62 17.14 7.12
N ALA A 108 9.71 18.06 8.06
CA ALA A 108 8.79 18.11 9.20
C ALA A 108 7.35 18.48 8.79
N GLY A 109 6.35 17.94 9.50
CA GLY A 109 4.92 18.20 9.21
C GLY A 109 4.54 19.69 9.22
N GLY A 110 5.02 20.46 10.19
CA GLY A 110 4.79 21.92 10.24
C GLY A 110 5.45 22.69 9.10
N THR A 111 6.36 22.08 8.34
CA THR A 111 6.87 22.67 7.08
C THR A 111 5.84 22.52 5.96
N LEU A 112 5.15 21.39 5.86
CA LEU A 112 4.09 21.17 4.87
C LEU A 112 2.91 22.11 5.09
N GLU A 113 2.45 22.27 6.33
CA GLU A 113 1.36 23.21 6.67
C GLU A 113 1.70 24.64 6.26
N ARG A 114 2.94 25.09 6.51
CA ARG A 114 3.41 26.42 6.12
C ARG A 114 3.53 26.59 4.61
N LEU A 115 3.85 25.54 3.87
CA LEU A 115 3.90 25.57 2.41
C LEU A 115 2.49 25.60 1.80
N ALA A 116 1.56 24.85 2.39
CA ALA A 116 0.15 24.84 1.98
C ALA A 116 -0.51 26.18 2.28
N ALA A 117 -0.28 26.77 3.46
CA ALA A 117 -0.79 28.09 3.82
C ALA A 117 -0.27 29.21 2.91
N LYS A 118 0.92 29.04 2.32
CA LYS A 118 1.48 29.96 1.31
C LYS A 118 0.95 29.69 -0.11
N GLY A 119 0.14 28.67 -0.29
CA GLY A 119 -0.35 28.24 -1.60
C GLY A 119 0.75 27.68 -2.50
N TRP A 120 1.86 27.19 -1.95
CA TRP A 120 2.97 26.61 -2.73
C TRP A 120 2.78 25.12 -3.00
N ILE A 121 2.01 24.45 -2.15
CA ILE A 121 1.60 23.06 -2.31
C ILE A 121 0.09 22.95 -2.09
N GLU A 122 -0.53 21.95 -2.68
CA GLU A 122 -1.95 21.65 -2.50
C GLU A 122 -2.17 20.14 -2.31
N PRO A 123 -3.29 19.74 -1.67
CA PRO A 123 -3.67 18.33 -1.56
C PRO A 123 -3.81 17.72 -2.95
N ALA A 124 -3.30 16.51 -3.10
CA ALA A 124 -3.39 15.73 -4.33
C ALA A 124 -3.88 14.32 -4.02
N GLN A 125 -4.39 13.64 -5.05
CA GLN A 125 -4.58 12.21 -4.96
C GLN A 125 -3.20 11.55 -4.82
N PRO A 126 -2.99 10.65 -3.84
CA PRO A 126 -1.75 9.90 -3.76
C PRO A 126 -1.49 9.20 -5.09
N PRO A 127 -0.22 9.09 -5.51
CA PRO A 127 0.10 8.37 -6.74
C PRO A 127 -0.49 6.97 -6.65
N ASP A 128 -1.20 6.52 -7.70
CA ASP A 128 -1.74 5.16 -7.79
C ASP A 128 -0.57 4.19 -7.65
N ARG A 129 -0.37 3.70 -6.43
CA ARG A 129 0.64 2.69 -6.14
C ARG A 129 -0.05 1.36 -6.13
N THR A 130 0.31 0.54 -7.10
CA THR A 130 0.04 -0.88 -6.99
C THR A 130 0.97 -1.47 -5.93
N PRO A 131 0.56 -2.56 -5.24
CA PRO A 131 1.46 -3.31 -4.37
C PRO A 131 2.78 -3.73 -5.06
N ALA A 132 2.79 -3.82 -6.40
CA ALA A 132 3.98 -4.10 -7.20
C ALA A 132 5.01 -2.95 -7.21
N ASP A 133 4.57 -1.69 -7.05
CA ASP A 133 5.44 -0.51 -7.09
C ASP A 133 6.33 -0.40 -5.85
N THR A 134 5.88 -0.94 -4.71
CA THR A 134 6.64 -0.89 -3.45
C THR A 134 7.88 -1.80 -3.42
N LYS A 135 7.96 -2.77 -4.33
CA LYS A 135 9.09 -3.71 -4.43
C LYS A 135 10.00 -3.45 -5.62
N ARG A 136 9.65 -2.51 -6.52
CA ARG A 136 10.48 -2.21 -7.68
C ARG A 136 11.60 -1.27 -7.25
N GLY A 137 12.74 -1.86 -6.89
CA GLY A 137 14.01 -1.13 -6.77
C GLY A 137 14.36 -0.41 -8.09
N PRO A 138 15.41 0.45 -8.10
CA PRO A 138 15.87 1.07 -9.34
C PRO A 138 16.00 -0.03 -10.39
N ALA A 139 15.54 0.23 -11.62
CA ALA A 139 15.49 -0.73 -12.72
C ALA A 139 16.85 -1.40 -12.89
N ALA A 140 17.07 -2.48 -12.16
CA ALA A 140 18.23 -3.32 -12.30
C ALA A 140 18.12 -3.88 -13.71
N ARG A 141 19.24 -3.89 -14.44
CA ARG A 141 19.30 -4.59 -15.73
C ARG A 141 18.64 -5.94 -15.55
N GLU A 142 17.68 -6.25 -16.42
CA GLU A 142 17.07 -7.57 -16.41
C GLU A 142 18.20 -8.61 -16.45
N PRO A 143 18.20 -9.58 -15.52
CA PRO A 143 19.26 -10.56 -15.48
C PRO A 143 19.26 -11.33 -16.80
N GLU A 144 20.44 -11.53 -17.39
CA GLU A 144 20.57 -12.39 -18.55
C GLU A 144 20.28 -13.83 -18.13
N LEU A 145 19.17 -14.37 -18.64
CA LEU A 145 18.75 -15.72 -18.31
C LEU A 145 19.71 -16.76 -18.90
N THR A 146 20.05 -17.77 -18.11
CA THR A 146 20.74 -18.95 -18.62
C THR A 146 19.83 -19.75 -19.57
N GLY A 147 20.42 -20.68 -20.34
CA GLY A 147 19.65 -21.59 -21.21
C GLY A 147 18.59 -22.38 -20.42
N ASP A 148 18.98 -22.90 -19.25
CA ASP A 148 18.11 -23.70 -18.39
C ASP A 148 16.96 -22.87 -17.80
N GLN A 149 17.24 -21.63 -17.38
CA GLN A 149 16.21 -20.72 -16.89
C GLN A 149 15.17 -20.40 -17.98
N ARG A 150 15.61 -20.16 -19.22
CA ARG A 150 14.69 -19.96 -20.35
C ARG A 150 13.84 -21.18 -20.63
N ALA A 151 14.44 -22.38 -20.59
CA ALA A 151 13.71 -23.62 -20.81
C ALA A 151 12.61 -23.84 -19.75
N VAL A 152 12.93 -23.64 -18.47
CA VAL A 152 11.94 -23.76 -17.38
C VAL A 152 10.81 -22.74 -17.51
N LEU A 153 11.13 -21.48 -17.83
CA LEU A 153 10.11 -20.44 -18.01
C LEU A 153 9.20 -20.74 -19.21
N ALA A 154 9.75 -21.26 -20.31
CA ALA A 154 8.95 -21.66 -21.47
C ALA A 154 7.95 -22.78 -21.11
N THR A 155 8.37 -23.76 -20.30
CA THR A 155 7.49 -24.82 -19.81
C THR A 155 6.36 -24.28 -18.94
N ILE A 156 6.68 -23.43 -17.96
CA ILE A 156 5.66 -22.84 -17.06
C ILE A 156 4.64 -22.02 -17.87
N ALA A 157 5.12 -21.21 -18.82
CA ALA A 157 4.24 -20.39 -19.67
C ALA A 157 3.32 -21.26 -20.56
N ALA A 158 3.83 -22.36 -21.11
CA ALA A 158 3.03 -23.30 -21.90
C ALA A 158 1.95 -24.01 -21.06
N GLU A 159 2.26 -24.38 -19.81
CA GLU A 159 1.30 -24.98 -18.89
C GLU A 159 0.21 -23.99 -18.45
N GLN A 160 0.57 -22.73 -18.19
CA GLN A 160 -0.39 -21.68 -17.83
C GLN A 160 -1.34 -21.32 -18.98
N ALA A 161 -0.87 -21.35 -20.23
CA ALA A 161 -1.72 -21.12 -21.39
C ALA A 161 -2.73 -22.26 -21.66
N ALA A 162 -2.49 -23.45 -21.08
CA ALA A 162 -3.32 -24.64 -21.26
C ALA A 162 -4.46 -24.80 -20.22
N HIS A 163 -4.50 -23.96 -19.17
CA HIS A 163 -5.58 -23.94 -18.17
C HIS A 163 -6.27 -22.56 -18.17
N PRO A 164 -7.38 -22.38 -18.93
CA PRO A 164 -8.20 -21.16 -18.89
C PRO A 164 -9.05 -21.04 -17.62
#